data_AF-A0A924MHE2-F1
#
_entry.id   AF-A0A924MHE2-F1
#
_cell.length_a   1.000
_cell.length_b   1.000
_cell.length_c   1.000
_cell.angle_alpha   90.00
_cell.angle_beta   90.00
_cell.angle_gamma   90.00
#
_symmetry.space_group_name_H-M   'P 1'
#
loop_
_entity.id
_entity.type
_entity.pdbx_description
1 polymer ?
#
loop_
_entity_poly.entity_id
_entity_poly.type
_entity_poly.pdbx_seq_one_letter_code
_entity_poly.pdbx_strand_id
1 'polypeptide(L)'
;DTFRRFHTRNPFTSAALFEDPATAAGAAALAGRLRDLKWPHAGAIEIVHGEQSGHSALIRADIAEEKGSPIRISGQARFID
;
A
#
# COMPACT_ATOMS: atom_id res chain seq x y z
N ASP A 1 3.18 11.89 12.60
CA ASP A 1 4.21 11.76 11.55
C ASP A 1 3.52 11.47 10.23
N THR A 2 3.22 12.52 9.46
CA THR A 2 2.34 12.46 8.27
C THR A 2 3.08 12.11 6.98
N PHE A 3 4.42 12.17 6.97
CA PHE A 3 5.22 11.97 5.76
C PHE A 3 5.28 10.51 5.29
N ARG A 4 4.83 9.55 6.10
CA ARG A 4 4.93 8.10 5.80
C ARG A 4 3.57 7.40 5.78
N ARG A 5 2.47 8.16 5.84
CA ARG A 5 1.11 7.64 5.73
C ARG A 5 0.50 8.11 4.41
N PHE A 6 0.09 7.18 3.57
CA PHE A 6 -0.48 7.45 2.26
C PHE A 6 -1.91 6.91 2.16
N HIS A 7 -2.79 7.68 1.53
CA HIS A 7 -4.13 7.23 1.18
C HIS A 7 -4.14 6.90 -0.31
N THR A 8 -4.60 5.71 -0.65
CA THR A 8 -4.52 5.18 -2.02
C THR A 8 -5.88 4.70 -2.49
N ARG A 9 -6.09 4.74 -3.81
CA ARG A 9 -7.27 4.24 -4.51
C ARG A 9 -6.82 3.44 -5.73
N ASN A 10 -7.56 2.41 -6.10
CA ASN A 10 -7.33 1.68 -7.34
C ASN A 10 -8.60 1.66 -8.22
N PRO A 11 -8.83 2.72 -9.02
CA PRO A 11 -10.05 2.87 -9.81
C PRO A 11 -10.11 2.01 -11.09
N PHE A 12 -9.07 1.21 -11.39
CA PHE A 12 -8.99 0.41 -12.60
C PHE A 12 -8.50 -1.00 -12.28
N THR A 13 -9.39 -1.82 -11.74
CA THR A 13 -9.18 -3.27 -11.80
C THR A 13 -9.46 -3.69 -13.23
N SER A 14 -8.56 -4.41 -13.89
CA SER A 14 -8.81 -4.97 -15.23
C SER A 14 -9.93 -6.03 -15.26
N ALA A 15 -10.62 -6.24 -14.13
CA ALA A 15 -11.57 -7.31 -13.86
C ALA A 15 -13.03 -6.83 -13.68
N ALA A 16 -13.39 -5.65 -14.23
CA ALA A 16 -14.75 -5.09 -14.17
C ALA A 16 -15.30 -4.77 -12.76
N LEU A 17 -14.44 -4.74 -11.72
CA LEU A 17 -14.76 -4.19 -10.40
C LEU A 17 -14.41 -2.69 -10.36
N PHE A 18 -15.32 -1.90 -9.80
CA PHE A 18 -15.19 -0.43 -9.70
C PHE A 18 -14.01 0.02 -8.80
N GLU A 19 -13.67 -0.78 -7.78
CA GLU A 19 -12.52 -0.57 -6.90
C GLU A 19 -12.09 -1.93 -6.32
N ASP A 20 -10.79 -2.24 -6.29
CA ASP A 20 -10.27 -3.41 -5.57
C ASP A 20 -10.05 -3.03 -4.10
N PRO A 21 -10.68 -3.70 -3.13
CA PRO A 21 -10.65 -3.29 -1.73
C PRO A 21 -9.26 -3.31 -1.07
N ALA A 22 -8.23 -3.98 -1.62
CA ALA A 22 -6.87 -3.89 -1.09
C ALA A 22 -5.81 -4.47 -2.04
N THR A 23 -5.38 -3.73 -3.06
CA THR A 23 -4.34 -4.23 -3.97
C THR A 23 -2.95 -4.19 -3.32
N ALA A 24 -2.53 -5.28 -2.66
CA ALA A 24 -1.19 -5.43 -2.11
C ALA A 24 -0.08 -5.20 -3.16
N ALA A 25 -0.32 -5.57 -4.42
CA ALA A 25 0.60 -5.31 -5.52
C ALA A 25 0.77 -3.80 -5.82
N GLY A 26 -0.32 -3.03 -5.76
CA GLY A 26 -0.28 -1.56 -5.93
C GLY A 26 0.47 -0.89 -4.78
N ALA A 27 0.24 -1.35 -3.54
CA ALA A 27 0.98 -0.90 -2.36
C ALA A 27 2.48 -1.18 -2.49
N ALA A 28 2.87 -2.37 -2.95
CA ALA A 28 4.27 -2.72 -3.19
C ALA A 28 4.92 -1.86 -4.28
N ALA A 29 4.22 -1.60 -5.38
CA ALA A 29 4.70 -0.75 -6.46
C ALA A 29 4.92 0.71 -5.99
N LEU A 30 3.97 1.26 -5.22
CA LEU A 30 4.11 2.59 -4.62
C LEU A 30 5.33 2.65 -3.69
N ALA A 31 5.48 1.69 -2.79
CA ALA A 31 6.61 1.63 -1.86
C ALA A 31 7.96 1.55 -2.60
N GLY A 32 8.06 0.70 -3.63
CA GLY A 32 9.25 0.62 -4.48
C GLY A 32 9.55 1.94 -5.21
N ARG A 33 8.50 2.63 -5.69
CA ARG A 33 8.67 3.95 -6.32
C ARG A 33 9.16 5.01 -5.35
N LEU A 34 8.65 5.03 -4.12
CA LEU A 34 9.06 5.96 -3.06
C LEU A 34 10.51 5.73 -2.64
N ARG A 35 10.95 4.47 -2.53
CA ARG A 35 12.37 4.12 -2.35
C ARG A 35 13.23 4.71 -3.46
N ASP A 36 12.85 4.44 -4.71
CA ASP A 36 13.62 4.89 -5.88
C ASP A 36 13.66 6.43 -6.00
N LEU A 37 12.68 7.13 -5.42
CA LEU A 37 12.65 8.60 -5.28
C LEU A 37 13.43 9.13 -4.07
N LYS A 38 14.01 8.25 -3.24
CA LYS A 38 14.64 8.60 -1.95
C LYS A 38 13.71 9.35 -1.00
N TRP A 39 12.42 9.00 -1.03
CA TRP A 39 11.46 9.53 -0.05
C TRP A 39 11.89 9.12 1.36
N PRO A 40 11.74 9.97 2.40
CA PRO A 40 12.16 9.65 3.78
C PRO A 40 11.24 8.60 4.42
N HIS A 41 11.35 7.35 3.96
CA HIS A 41 10.53 6.22 4.38
C HIS A 41 10.99 5.61 5.72
N ALA A 42 12.19 5.92 6.22
CA ALA A 42 12.67 5.45 7.53
C ALA A 42 12.44 3.93 7.77
N GLY A 43 12.66 3.13 6.73
CA GLY A 43 12.43 1.68 6.73
C GLY A 43 11.00 1.19 6.48
N ALA A 44 9.95 2.02 6.58
CA ALA A 44 8.57 1.58 6.31
C ALA A 44 7.56 2.71 6.09
N ILE A 45 6.50 2.41 5.35
CA ILE A 45 5.34 3.30 5.18
C ILE A 45 4.04 2.58 5.53
N GLU A 46 3.03 3.38 5.86
CA GLU A 46 1.65 2.95 6.06
C GLU A 46 0.79 3.40 4.88
N ILE A 47 -0.04 2.50 4.38
CA ILE A 47 -0.92 2.75 3.26
C ILE A 47 -2.34 2.40 3.70
N VAL A 48 -3.21 3.41 3.64
CA VAL A 48 -4.65 3.27 3.83
C VAL A 48 -5.28 3.08 2.45
N HIS A 49 -6.11 2.06 2.30
CA HIS A 49 -6.84 1.76 1.06
C HIS A 49 -8.32 1.50 1.35
N GLY A 50 -9.20 1.74 0.38
CA GLY A 50 -10.60 1.31 0.45
C GLY A 50 -11.52 2.13 1.38
N GLU A 51 -11.06 3.28 1.91
CA GLU A 51 -11.88 4.14 2.78
C GLU A 51 -13.20 4.57 2.12
N GLN A 52 -13.18 4.83 0.81
CA GLN A 52 -14.35 5.31 0.08
C GLN A 52 -15.38 4.21 -0.21
N SER A 53 -14.96 2.93 -0.14
CA SER A 53 -15.80 1.74 -0.34
C SER A 53 -16.29 1.14 0.99
N GLY A 54 -16.16 1.86 2.12
CA GLY A 54 -16.64 1.46 3.45
C GLY A 54 -15.81 0.37 4.13
N HIS A 55 -14.75 -0.11 3.48
CA HIS A 55 -13.86 -1.17 3.96
C HIS A 55 -12.42 -0.67 3.94
N SER A 56 -12.02 0.03 5.01
CA SER A 56 -10.64 0.49 5.14
C SER A 56 -9.71 -0.66 5.47
N ALA A 57 -8.64 -0.81 4.68
CA ALA A 57 -7.52 -1.69 4.96
C ALA A 57 -6.27 -0.86 5.28
N LEU A 58 -5.59 -1.23 6.37
CA LEU A 58 -4.27 -0.69 6.71
C LEU A 58 -3.19 -1.68 6.26
N ILE A 59 -2.36 -1.23 5.33
CA ILE A 59 -1.24 -1.98 4.78
C ILE A 59 0.05 -1.36 5.27
N ARG A 60 0.97 -2.20 5.75
CA ARG A 60 2.35 -1.81 6.04
C ARG A 60 3.27 -2.34 4.96
N ALA A 61 4.10 -1.45 4.42
CA ALA A 61 5.17 -1.80 3.49
C ALA A 61 6.53 -1.52 4.12
N ASP A 62 7.33 -2.57 4.33
CA ASP A 62 8.72 -2.43 4.78
C ASP A 62 9.63 -2.24 3.56
N ILE A 63 10.51 -1.25 3.64
CA ILE A 63 11.30 -0.71 2.53
C ILE A 63 12.78 -0.68 2.92
N ALA A 64 13.60 -1.50 2.26
CA ALA A 64 15.05 -1.39 2.34
C ALA A 64 15.56 -0.23 1.46
N GLU A 65 16.70 0.37 1.83
CA GLU A 65 17.32 1.47 1.10
C GLU A 65 17.83 1.06 -0.30
N GLU A 66 18.22 -0.20 -0.45
CA GLU A 66 18.83 -0.70 -1.69
C GLU A 66 17.80 -0.84 -2.83
N LYS A 67 18.16 -0.28 -3.99
CA LYS A 67 17.33 -0.35 -5.20
C LYS A 67 17.28 -1.79 -5.71
N GLY A 68 16.07 -2.26 -6.04
CA GLY A 68 15.84 -3.64 -6.48
C GLY A 68 15.60 -4.64 -5.34
N SER A 69 15.83 -4.26 -4.08
CA SER A 69 15.45 -5.08 -2.92
C SER A 69 13.93 -5.31 -2.86
N PRO A 70 13.48 -6.43 -2.27
CA PRO A 70 12.07 -6.74 -2.16
C PRO A 70 11.35 -5.73 -1.25
N ILE A 71 10.07 -5.47 -1.56
CA ILE A 71 9.14 -4.80 -0.66
C ILE A 71 8.33 -5.88 0.06
N ARG A 72 8.32 -5.86 1.39
CA ARG A 72 7.48 -6.76 2.18
C ARG A 72 6.17 -6.08 2.53
N ILE A 73 5.07 -6.73 2.23
CA ILE A 73 3.72 -6.25 2.50
C ILE A 73 3.10 -7.07 3.63
N SER A 74 2.50 -6.37 4.60
CA SER A 74 1.74 -6.98 5.69
C SER A 74 0.48 -6.17 5.98
N GLY A 75 -0.52 -6.83 6.56
CA GLY A 75 -1.80 -6.24 6.94
C GLY A 75 -2.56 -7.16 7.87
N GLN A 76 -3.61 -6.66 8.50
CA GLN A 76 -4.50 -7.46 9.34
C GLN A 76 -5.65 -8.04 8.50
N ALA A 77 -6.02 -9.27 8.80
CA ALA A 77 -7.19 -9.92 8.23
C ALA A 77 -8.23 -10.16 9.34
N ARG A 78 -9.50 -10.21 8.95
CA ARG A 78 -10.62 -10.57 9.83
C ARG A 78 -11.49 -11.62 9.16
N PHE A 79 -12.16 -12.45 9.94
CA PHE A 79 -13.23 -13.30 9.43
C PHE A 79 -14.43 -12.44 9.03
N ILE A 80 -15.12 -12.86 7.98
CA ILE A 80 -16.36 -12.26 7.51
C ILE A 80 -17.41 -13.36 7.67
N ASP A 81 -18.43 -13.08 8.49
CA ASP A 81 -19.60 -13.95 8.67
C ASP A 81 -20.65 -13.70 7.57
#